data_AF-A0A7C7UI28-F1
#
_entry.id   AF-A0A7C7UI28-F1
#
_cell.length_a   1.000
_cell.length_b   1.000
_cell.length_c   1.000
_cell.angle_alpha   90.00
_cell.angle_beta   90.00
_cell.angle_gamma   90.00
#
_symmetry.space_group_name_H-M   'P 1'
#
loop_
_entity.id
_entity.type
_entity.pdbx_description
1 polymer ?
#
loop_
_entity_poly.entity_id
_entity_poly.type
_entity_poly.pdbx_seq_one_letter_code
_entity_poly.pdbx_strand_id
1 'polypeptide(L)'
;MATELLNKGSYLEALAAYQEVVTYSDSYDSKAKELFYMGTIYSLYLDQYDMALKLYRKTMQEYPESRFAADALFNTGMVLYEKREFREAYNCFRSYLDKYPNGSHRESAEVWADSAKAEIDTKSPRVPRAPYRLKIDDTTLRVLINDRVSRLTFDTEGKIIIADPFPRKTTYMDVGPLNVTAQDNQVVVNGTRLGLPEFMVSANEGILGLDGRRYRGSFKVLAQDGNRLQPINYISLEHYLYGVVPREMPHKWPLDALKALAVAARTYALYIKRKEQE
;
A
#
# COMPACT_ATOMS: atom_id res chain seq x y z
N MET A 1 30.74 -15.83 12.33
CA MET A 1 30.68 -15.17 11.01
C MET A 1 29.26 -15.08 10.47
N ALA A 2 28.57 -16.19 10.22
CA ALA A 2 27.20 -16.16 9.66
C ALA A 2 26.16 -15.46 10.57
N THR A 3 26.22 -15.68 11.89
CA THR A 3 25.38 -14.97 12.89
C THR A 3 25.67 -13.47 12.97
N GLU A 4 26.91 -13.07 12.70
CA GLU A 4 27.31 -11.66 12.70
C GLU A 4 26.78 -10.93 11.46
N LEU A 5 26.78 -11.61 10.31
CA LEU A 5 26.18 -11.11 9.07
C LEU A 5 24.67 -10.94 9.21
N LEU A 6 24.00 -11.86 9.90
CA LEU A 6 22.58 -11.75 10.23
C LEU A 6 22.29 -10.49 11.04
N ASN A 7 23.08 -10.22 12.09
CA ASN A 7 22.92 -9.01 12.92
C ASN A 7 23.17 -7.69 12.16
N LYS A 8 23.93 -7.75 11.05
CA LYS A 8 24.20 -6.61 10.16
C LYS A 8 23.13 -6.43 9.06
N GLY A 9 22.13 -7.31 8.99
CA GLY A 9 21.09 -7.29 7.95
C GLY A 9 21.54 -7.84 6.59
N SER A 10 22.73 -8.44 6.52
CA SER A 10 23.29 -9.04 5.30
C SER A 10 22.76 -10.47 5.11
N TYR A 11 21.47 -10.58 4.80
CA TYR A 11 20.74 -11.86 4.82
C TYR A 11 21.22 -12.84 3.75
N LEU A 12 21.55 -12.37 2.54
CA LEU A 12 22.00 -13.25 1.45
C LEU A 12 23.40 -13.80 1.72
N GLU A 13 24.29 -12.97 2.27
CA GLU A 13 25.63 -13.36 2.69
C GLU A 13 25.58 -14.31 3.89
N ALA A 14 24.67 -14.06 4.85
CA ALA A 14 24.41 -14.97 5.96
C ALA A 14 23.91 -16.33 5.46
N LEU A 15 22.99 -16.37 4.49
CA LEU A 15 22.50 -17.60 3.87
C LEU A 15 23.63 -18.37 3.16
N ALA A 16 24.51 -17.68 2.43
CA ALA A 16 25.66 -18.31 1.78
C ALA A 16 26.62 -18.93 2.81
N ALA A 17 26.94 -18.20 3.89
CA ALA A 17 27.81 -18.70 4.96
C ALA A 17 27.18 -19.88 5.72
N TYR A 18 25.87 -19.86 5.97
CA TYR A 18 25.17 -21.00 6.56
C TYR A 18 25.17 -22.22 5.62
N GLN A 19 24.95 -22.01 4.32
CA GLN A 19 24.98 -23.08 3.33
C GLN A 19 26.36 -23.74 3.25
N GLU A 20 27.44 -22.97 3.36
CA GLU A 20 28.81 -23.49 3.41
C GLU A 20 29.01 -24.44 4.59
N VAL A 21 28.57 -24.04 5.80
CA VAL A 21 28.64 -24.89 6.99
C VAL A 21 27.80 -26.17 6.81
N VAL A 22 26.61 -26.08 6.22
CA VAL A 22 25.78 -27.27 5.94
C VAL A 22 26.50 -28.24 4.99
N THR A 23 27.22 -27.71 3.99
CA THR A 23 27.93 -28.51 2.98
C THR A 23 29.19 -29.20 3.55
N TYR A 24 30.00 -28.47 4.33
CA TYR A 24 31.35 -28.93 4.69
C TYR A 24 31.51 -29.40 6.15
N SER A 25 30.56 -29.10 7.04
CA SER A 25 30.62 -29.61 8.41
C SER A 25 30.34 -31.11 8.44
N ASP A 26 30.89 -31.84 9.42
CA ASP A 26 30.48 -33.22 9.74
C ASP A 26 29.54 -33.27 10.95
N SER A 27 29.35 -32.13 11.64
CA SER A 27 28.53 -32.07 12.86
C SER A 27 27.05 -32.08 12.52
N TYR A 28 26.36 -33.15 12.94
CA TYR A 28 24.92 -33.31 12.82
C TYR A 28 24.13 -32.12 13.38
N ASP A 29 24.43 -31.71 14.62
CA ASP A 29 23.75 -30.59 15.26
C ASP A 29 24.08 -29.23 14.62
N SER A 30 25.29 -29.06 14.08
CA SER A 30 25.64 -27.83 13.36
C SER A 30 24.84 -27.73 12.05
N LYS A 31 24.70 -28.82 11.31
CA LYS A 31 23.88 -28.83 10.08
C LYS A 31 22.42 -28.53 10.37
N ALA A 32 21.85 -29.16 11.41
CA ALA A 32 20.48 -28.92 11.85
C ALA A 32 20.26 -27.45 12.21
N LYS A 33 21.17 -26.88 13.00
CA LYS A 33 21.17 -25.47 13.40
C LYS A 33 21.14 -24.53 12.20
N GLU A 34 22.06 -24.72 11.25
CA GLU A 34 22.20 -23.79 10.14
C GLU A 34 21.03 -23.89 9.15
N LEU A 35 20.50 -25.10 8.90
CA LEU A 35 19.28 -25.26 8.10
C LEU A 35 18.07 -24.57 8.74
N PHE A 36 17.92 -24.68 10.05
CA PHE A 36 16.88 -23.97 10.80
C PHE A 36 17.03 -22.45 10.69
N TYR A 37 18.24 -21.90 10.86
CA TYR A 37 18.46 -20.46 10.75
C TYR A 37 18.29 -19.94 9.32
N MET A 38 18.67 -20.70 8.30
CA MET A 38 18.34 -20.36 6.92
C MET A 38 16.82 -20.28 6.72
N GLY A 39 16.06 -21.25 7.24
CA GLY A 39 14.60 -21.23 7.21
C GLY A 39 14.03 -19.99 7.90
N THR A 40 14.58 -19.64 9.07
CA THR A 40 14.22 -18.44 9.84
C THR A 40 14.47 -17.16 9.05
N ILE A 41 15.59 -17.07 8.32
CA ILE A 41 15.88 -15.91 7.48
C ILE A 41 14.86 -15.78 6.35
N TYR A 42 14.58 -16.87 5.66
CA TYR A 42 13.60 -16.87 4.58
C TYR A 42 12.19 -16.49 5.07
N SER A 43 11.79 -16.92 6.26
CA SER A 43 10.47 -16.59 6.81
C SER A 43 10.38 -15.16 7.36
N LEU A 44 11.37 -14.69 8.12
CA LEU A 44 11.25 -13.43 8.87
C LEU A 44 11.75 -12.21 8.10
N TYR A 45 12.73 -12.38 7.21
CA TYR A 45 13.42 -11.24 6.58
C TYR A 45 13.22 -11.16 5.08
N LEU A 46 12.90 -12.26 4.40
CA LEU A 46 12.82 -12.31 2.94
C LEU A 46 11.41 -12.59 2.39
N ASP A 47 10.42 -12.86 3.27
CA ASP A 47 9.03 -13.16 2.90
C ASP A 47 8.89 -14.37 1.94
N GLN A 48 9.88 -15.27 1.94
CA GLN A 48 9.93 -16.47 1.08
C GLN A 48 9.45 -17.70 1.85
N TYR A 49 8.16 -17.74 2.19
CA TYR A 49 7.60 -18.78 3.05
C TYR A 49 7.76 -20.20 2.53
N ASP A 50 7.66 -20.43 1.21
CA ASP A 50 7.81 -21.77 0.65
C ASP A 50 9.24 -22.30 0.83
N MET A 51 10.24 -21.43 0.71
CA MET A 51 11.64 -21.79 0.99
C MET A 51 11.88 -22.04 2.47
N ALA A 52 11.29 -21.22 3.35
CA ALA A 52 11.35 -21.44 4.79
C ALA A 52 10.76 -22.80 5.19
N LEU A 53 9.55 -23.12 4.71
CA LEU A 53 8.88 -24.39 4.96
C LEU A 53 9.69 -25.58 4.40
N LYS A 54 10.33 -25.42 3.24
CA LYS A 54 11.22 -26.45 2.68
C LYS A 54 12.42 -26.72 3.59
N LEU A 55 13.04 -25.68 4.14
CA LEU A 55 14.20 -25.80 5.04
C LEU A 55 13.81 -26.34 6.42
N TYR A 56 12.68 -25.91 6.99
CA TYR A 56 12.16 -26.48 8.22
C TYR A 56 11.82 -27.95 8.05
N ARG A 57 11.16 -28.33 6.95
CA ARG A 57 10.91 -29.73 6.61
C ARG A 57 12.20 -30.53 6.51
N LYS A 58 13.21 -30.00 5.82
CA LYS A 58 14.53 -30.64 5.72
C LYS A 58 15.16 -30.82 7.10
N THR A 59 15.11 -29.81 7.96
CA THR A 59 15.60 -29.86 9.34
C THR A 59 14.92 -30.99 10.13
N MET A 60 13.59 -31.07 10.08
CA MET A 60 12.83 -32.09 10.80
C MET A 60 13.04 -33.52 10.25
N GLN A 61 13.26 -33.68 8.94
CA GLN A 61 13.39 -34.99 8.30
C GLN A 61 14.80 -35.56 8.40
N GLU A 62 15.81 -34.72 8.18
CA GLU A 62 17.22 -35.15 8.19
C GLU A 62 17.81 -35.12 9.60
N TYR A 63 17.27 -34.27 10.49
CA TYR A 63 17.81 -34.07 11.84
C TYR A 63 16.78 -34.20 12.98
N PRO A 64 15.93 -35.26 13.01
CA PRO A 64 14.77 -35.36 13.90
C PRO A 64 15.09 -35.34 15.41
N GLU A 65 16.29 -35.79 15.80
CA GLU A 65 16.75 -35.80 17.21
C GLU A 65 17.36 -34.48 17.65
N SER A 66 17.66 -33.56 16.72
CA SER A 66 18.25 -32.28 17.08
C SER A 66 17.21 -31.38 17.73
N ARG A 67 17.62 -30.56 18.71
CA ARG A 67 16.73 -29.56 19.33
C ARG A 67 16.09 -28.61 18.30
N PHE A 68 16.79 -28.38 17.18
CA PHE A 68 16.32 -27.51 16.10
C PHE A 68 15.19 -28.13 15.27
N ALA A 69 14.97 -29.45 15.34
CA ALA A 69 13.78 -30.07 14.74
C ALA A 69 12.50 -29.65 15.48
N ALA A 70 12.56 -29.51 16.81
CA ALA A 70 11.46 -28.96 17.59
C ALA A 70 11.19 -27.50 17.18
N ASP A 71 12.23 -26.66 17.16
CA ASP A 71 12.09 -25.25 16.78
C ASP A 71 11.58 -25.10 15.33
N ALA A 72 12.03 -25.95 14.40
CA ALA A 72 11.56 -25.99 13.03
C ALA A 72 10.07 -26.37 12.93
N LEU A 73 9.58 -27.28 13.77
CA LEU A 73 8.16 -27.64 13.82
C LEU A 73 7.31 -26.48 14.33
N PHE A 74 7.76 -25.81 15.39
CA PHE A 74 7.08 -24.61 15.91
C PHE A 74 7.06 -23.49 14.85
N ASN A 75 8.20 -23.17 14.25
CA ASN A 75 8.29 -22.13 13.21
C ASN A 75 7.55 -22.49 11.93
N THR A 76 7.39 -23.78 11.60
CA THR A 76 6.49 -24.22 10.54
C THR A 76 5.04 -23.82 10.85
N GLY A 77 4.59 -24.04 12.09
CA GLY A 77 3.28 -23.59 12.56
C GLY A 77 3.14 -22.06 12.45
N MET A 78 4.15 -21.31 12.84
CA MET A 78 4.17 -19.84 12.72
C MET A 78 4.03 -19.38 11.26
N VAL A 79 4.80 -19.97 10.34
CA VAL A 79 4.70 -19.63 8.91
C VAL A 79 3.32 -19.97 8.34
N LEU A 80 2.75 -21.13 8.70
CA LEU A 80 1.40 -21.50 8.26
C LEU A 80 0.33 -20.56 8.82
N TYR A 81 0.51 -20.09 10.05
CA TYR A 81 -0.37 -19.10 10.67
C TYR A 81 -0.34 -17.77 9.90
N GLU A 82 0.84 -17.27 9.57
CA GLU A 82 1.00 -16.04 8.75
C GLU A 82 0.38 -16.20 7.35
N LYS A 83 0.50 -17.39 6.75
CA LYS A 83 -0.17 -17.74 5.49
C LYS A 83 -1.70 -17.91 5.61
N ARG A 84 -2.26 -17.78 6.82
CA ARG A 84 -3.68 -18.01 7.17
C ARG A 84 -4.16 -19.44 6.92
N GLU A 85 -3.22 -20.39 6.89
CA GLU A 85 -3.49 -21.83 6.86
C GLU A 85 -3.69 -22.32 8.31
N PHE A 86 -4.74 -21.80 8.96
CA PHE A 86 -4.90 -21.93 10.42
C PHE A 86 -5.09 -23.37 10.87
N ARG A 87 -5.73 -24.22 10.06
CA ARG A 87 -5.92 -25.64 10.40
C ARG A 87 -4.59 -26.37 10.45
N GLU A 88 -3.74 -26.14 9.45
CA GLU A 88 -2.40 -26.70 9.35
C GLU A 88 -1.49 -26.14 10.45
N ALA A 89 -1.55 -24.83 10.71
CA ALA A 89 -0.84 -24.19 11.82
C ALA A 89 -1.22 -24.79 13.17
N TYR A 90 -2.52 -24.93 13.45
CA TYR A 90 -3.04 -25.57 14.66
C TYR A 90 -2.48 -26.99 14.82
N ASN A 91 -2.50 -27.79 13.74
CA ASN A 91 -1.97 -29.15 13.78
C ASN A 91 -0.46 -29.17 14.08
N CYS A 92 0.31 -28.22 13.54
CA CYS A 92 1.74 -28.08 13.84
C CYS A 92 1.98 -27.73 15.31
N PHE A 93 1.25 -26.74 15.86
CA PHE A 93 1.40 -26.36 17.28
C PHE A 93 0.97 -27.49 18.21
N ARG A 94 -0.13 -28.19 17.93
CA ARG A 94 -0.55 -29.38 18.68
C ARG A 94 0.49 -30.48 18.62
N SER A 95 1.02 -30.78 17.44
CA SER A 95 2.09 -31.77 17.30
C SER A 95 3.36 -31.35 18.03
N TYR A 96 3.67 -30.05 18.13
CA TYR A 96 4.80 -29.56 18.91
C TYR A 96 4.59 -29.82 20.39
N LEU A 97 3.42 -29.47 20.94
CA LEU A 97 3.08 -29.69 22.35
C LEU A 97 3.08 -31.17 22.74
N ASP A 98 2.62 -32.04 21.83
CA ASP A 98 2.56 -33.48 22.07
C ASP A 98 3.96 -34.12 22.01
N LYS A 99 4.82 -33.72 21.06
CA LYS A 99 6.16 -34.31 20.87
C LYS A 99 7.24 -33.69 21.74
N TYR A 100 7.10 -32.40 22.07
CA TYR A 100 8.09 -31.62 22.80
C TYR A 100 7.44 -30.92 24.00
N PRO A 101 6.90 -31.68 24.98
CA PRO A 101 6.16 -31.12 26.12
C PRO A 101 7.01 -30.22 27.05
N ASN A 102 8.33 -30.31 26.95
CA ASN A 102 9.30 -29.46 27.65
C ASN A 102 10.12 -28.60 26.67
N GLY A 103 9.62 -28.38 25.45
CA GLY A 103 10.27 -27.56 24.44
C GLY A 103 10.31 -26.08 24.81
N SER A 104 11.29 -25.37 24.28
CA SER A 104 11.52 -23.92 24.44
C SER A 104 10.29 -23.05 24.13
N HIS A 105 9.44 -23.50 23.21
CA HIS A 105 8.29 -22.76 22.71
C HIS A 105 6.96 -23.29 23.23
N ARG A 106 6.94 -24.13 24.27
CA ARG A 106 5.72 -24.77 24.76
C ARG A 106 4.61 -23.76 25.07
N GLU A 107 4.88 -22.78 25.92
CA GLU A 107 3.87 -21.76 26.28
C GLU A 107 3.38 -20.98 25.07
N SER A 108 4.29 -20.59 24.18
CA SER A 108 3.94 -19.90 22.94
C SER A 108 3.10 -20.79 22.02
N ALA A 109 3.42 -22.08 21.92
CA ALA A 109 2.68 -23.04 21.10
C ALA A 109 1.26 -23.30 21.64
N GLU A 110 1.05 -23.27 22.96
CA GLU A 110 -0.29 -23.31 23.57
C GLU A 110 -1.11 -22.10 23.12
N VAL A 111 -0.56 -20.89 23.28
CA VAL A 111 -1.24 -19.63 22.89
C VAL A 111 -1.55 -19.62 21.39
N TRP A 112 -0.58 -19.97 20.54
CA TRP A 112 -0.77 -19.98 19.09
C TRP A 112 -1.72 -21.09 18.63
N ALA A 113 -1.74 -22.24 19.30
CA ALA A 113 -2.74 -23.28 19.04
C ALA A 113 -4.15 -22.77 19.38
N ASP A 114 -4.34 -22.13 20.53
CA ASP A 114 -5.63 -21.56 20.91
C ASP A 114 -6.07 -20.45 19.95
N SER A 115 -5.14 -19.59 19.53
CA SER A 115 -5.40 -18.56 18.52
C SER A 115 -5.79 -19.16 17.17
N ALA A 116 -5.04 -20.15 16.68
CA ALA A 116 -5.34 -20.83 15.42
C ALA A 116 -6.69 -21.58 15.50
N LYS A 117 -6.99 -22.19 16.66
CA LYS A 117 -8.26 -22.85 16.93
C LYS A 117 -9.42 -21.85 16.96
N ALA A 118 -9.23 -20.69 17.58
CA ALA A 118 -10.20 -19.62 17.56
C ALA A 118 -10.49 -19.20 16.12
N GLU A 119 -9.47 -18.96 15.28
CA GLU A 119 -9.65 -18.62 13.86
C GLU A 119 -10.40 -19.72 13.07
N ILE A 120 -10.11 -21.00 13.36
CA ILE A 120 -10.81 -22.16 12.78
C ILE A 120 -12.27 -22.23 13.21
N ASP A 121 -12.53 -22.04 14.51
CA ASP A 121 -13.85 -22.18 15.14
C ASP A 121 -14.73 -20.96 14.84
N THR A 122 -14.12 -19.78 14.66
CA THR A 122 -14.74 -18.58 14.09
C THR A 122 -14.99 -18.72 12.59
N LYS A 123 -15.49 -19.88 12.12
CA LYS A 123 -16.17 -19.98 10.82
C LYS A 123 -17.40 -19.05 10.82
N SER A 124 -17.17 -17.75 10.74
CA SER A 124 -17.83 -16.98 9.70
C SER A 124 -17.59 -17.79 8.44
N PRO A 125 -18.64 -18.15 7.67
CA PRO A 125 -18.39 -18.65 6.32
C PRO A 125 -17.35 -17.74 5.71
N ARG A 126 -16.42 -18.29 4.91
CA ARG A 126 -15.82 -17.45 3.89
C ARG A 126 -17.02 -16.90 3.15
N VAL A 127 -17.46 -15.68 3.51
CA VAL A 127 -17.96 -14.78 2.51
C VAL A 127 -16.85 -14.95 1.48
N PRO A 128 -17.16 -15.37 0.24
CA PRO A 128 -16.30 -14.91 -0.83
C PRO A 128 -15.96 -13.47 -0.44
N ARG A 129 -14.73 -13.00 -0.56
CA ARG A 129 -14.65 -11.57 -0.79
C ARG A 129 -15.43 -11.39 -2.10
N ALA A 130 -16.77 -11.29 -2.03
CA ALA A 130 -17.54 -10.32 -2.77
C ALA A 130 -16.61 -9.14 -2.62
N PRO A 131 -15.89 -8.79 -3.70
CA PRO A 131 -14.84 -7.80 -3.62
C PRO A 131 -15.43 -6.73 -2.75
N TYR A 132 -14.79 -6.46 -1.61
CA TYR A 132 -15.30 -5.39 -0.76
C TYR A 132 -15.06 -4.14 -1.58
N ARG A 133 -16.01 -3.89 -2.49
CA ARG A 133 -16.35 -2.60 -3.00
C ARG A 133 -16.97 -1.98 -1.79
N LEU A 134 -16.10 -1.40 -0.98
CA LEU A 134 -16.35 -0.05 -0.51
C LEU A 134 -17.06 0.65 -1.67
N LYS A 135 -18.39 0.76 -1.59
CA LYS A 135 -19.17 1.64 -2.45
C LYS A 135 -18.77 3.04 -2.02
N ILE A 136 -17.57 3.45 -2.42
CA ILE A 136 -17.18 4.84 -2.38
C ILE A 136 -17.85 5.42 -3.61
N ASP A 137 -19.13 5.75 -3.46
CA ASP A 137 -19.95 6.27 -4.55
C ASP A 137 -19.33 7.56 -5.15
N ASP A 138 -18.49 8.24 -4.36
CA ASP A 138 -17.66 9.35 -4.81
C ASP A 138 -16.21 9.22 -4.31
N THR A 139 -15.30 8.80 -5.19
CA THR A 139 -13.84 8.79 -4.94
C THR A 139 -13.15 10.08 -5.38
N THR A 140 -13.92 11.12 -5.74
CA THR A 140 -13.37 12.41 -6.16
C THR A 140 -12.84 13.14 -4.95
N LEU A 141 -11.57 13.51 -4.98
CA LEU A 141 -10.95 14.42 -4.03
C LEU A 141 -11.01 15.84 -4.58
N ARG A 142 -11.14 16.82 -3.68
CA ARG A 142 -11.11 18.25 -3.98
C ARG A 142 -9.87 18.82 -3.32
N VAL A 143 -8.93 19.32 -4.12
CA VAL A 143 -7.64 19.81 -3.61
C VAL A 143 -7.50 21.30 -3.88
N LEU A 144 -7.48 22.05 -2.78
CA LEU A 144 -6.95 23.42 -2.64
C LEU A 144 -5.61 23.63 -3.36
N ILE A 145 -5.53 24.20 -4.57
CA ILE A 145 -4.21 24.49 -5.18
C ILE A 145 -3.65 25.81 -4.67
N ASN A 146 -4.48 26.86 -4.61
CA ASN A 146 -4.11 28.16 -4.07
C ASN A 146 -5.38 28.88 -3.57
N ASP A 147 -5.28 29.57 -2.44
CA ASP A 147 -6.40 30.25 -1.80
C ASP A 147 -6.55 31.73 -2.22
N ARG A 148 -5.55 32.33 -2.88
CA ARG A 148 -5.51 33.78 -3.18
C ARG A 148 -4.75 34.12 -4.47
N VAL A 149 -5.32 33.82 -5.63
CA VAL A 149 -4.72 34.13 -6.94
C VAL A 149 -5.57 35.14 -7.72
N SER A 150 -4.93 36.12 -8.37
CA SER A 150 -5.64 37.16 -9.15
C SER A 150 -5.83 36.80 -10.62
N ARG A 151 -5.05 35.84 -11.12
CA ARG A 151 -5.06 35.35 -12.49
C ARG A 151 -4.68 33.87 -12.51
N LEU A 152 -5.29 33.11 -13.40
CA LEU A 152 -4.91 31.75 -13.74
C LEU A 152 -4.76 31.63 -15.25
N THR A 153 -3.82 30.81 -15.70
CA THR A 153 -3.73 30.39 -17.10
C THR A 153 -3.84 28.87 -17.18
N PHE A 154 -4.87 28.39 -17.88
CA PHE A 154 -5.01 26.96 -18.19
C PHE A 154 -4.55 26.69 -19.61
N ASP A 155 -3.90 25.55 -19.84
CA ASP A 155 -3.56 25.09 -21.19
C ASP A 155 -3.71 23.56 -21.29
N THR A 156 -3.71 23.02 -22.51
CA THR A 156 -3.68 21.58 -22.77
C THR A 156 -3.19 21.34 -24.19
N GLU A 157 -2.78 20.11 -24.50
CA GLU A 157 -2.39 19.72 -25.86
C GLU A 157 -3.61 19.58 -26.78
N GLY A 158 -4.77 19.22 -26.22
CA GLY A 158 -6.04 19.10 -26.92
C GLY A 158 -6.95 20.34 -26.80
N LYS A 159 -8.21 20.11 -26.41
CA LYS A 159 -9.23 21.16 -26.24
C LYS A 159 -9.54 21.41 -24.78
N ILE A 160 -9.66 22.68 -24.42
CA ILE A 160 -10.17 23.10 -23.11
C ILE A 160 -11.68 23.18 -23.17
N ILE A 161 -12.34 22.60 -22.19
CA ILE A 161 -13.79 22.56 -22.04
C ILE A 161 -14.16 23.29 -20.76
N ILE A 162 -15.05 24.27 -20.87
CA ILE A 162 -15.67 24.96 -19.73
C ILE A 162 -17.14 24.57 -19.64
N ALA A 163 -17.56 24.18 -18.44
CA ALA A 163 -18.94 23.85 -18.13
C ALA A 163 -19.45 24.67 -16.94
N ASP A 164 -20.70 25.11 -17.05
CA ASP A 164 -21.44 25.70 -15.93
C ASP A 164 -21.78 24.60 -14.89
N PRO A 165 -21.52 24.83 -13.59
CA PRO A 165 -21.76 23.84 -12.55
C PRO A 165 -23.24 23.56 -12.25
N PHE A 166 -24.19 24.42 -12.63
CA PHE A 166 -25.61 24.24 -12.26
C PHE A 166 -26.44 23.43 -13.27
N PRO A 167 -26.33 23.63 -14.60
CA PRO A 167 -27.00 22.76 -15.58
C PRO A 167 -26.07 21.83 -16.36
N ARG A 168 -24.74 21.81 -16.12
CA ARG A 168 -23.74 21.09 -16.96
C ARG A 168 -23.88 21.40 -18.46
N LYS A 169 -24.36 22.59 -18.82
CA LYS A 169 -24.38 23.02 -20.22
C LYS A 169 -22.95 23.46 -20.57
N THR A 170 -22.36 22.85 -21.60
CA THR A 170 -21.04 23.25 -22.10
C THR A 170 -21.16 24.68 -22.62
N THR A 171 -20.44 25.61 -22.01
CA THR A 171 -20.53 27.05 -22.32
C THR A 171 -19.40 27.48 -23.26
N TYR A 172 -18.28 26.75 -23.29
CA TYR A 172 -17.13 27.09 -24.13
C TYR A 172 -16.23 25.86 -24.39
N MET A 173 -15.76 25.71 -25.63
CA MET A 173 -14.81 24.69 -26.06
C MET A 173 -13.87 25.30 -27.09
N ASP A 174 -12.58 25.41 -26.77
CA ASP A 174 -11.61 26.11 -27.62
C ASP A 174 -10.19 25.53 -27.48
N VAL A 175 -9.29 25.96 -28.36
CA VAL A 175 -7.88 25.59 -28.42
C VAL A 175 -7.02 26.75 -27.91
N GLY A 176 -6.04 26.47 -27.05
CA GLY A 176 -5.07 27.45 -26.58
C GLY A 176 -5.22 27.84 -25.11
N PRO A 177 -4.34 28.72 -24.61
CA PRO A 177 -4.32 29.05 -23.20
C PRO A 177 -5.54 29.87 -22.80
N LEU A 178 -6.24 29.40 -21.79
CA LEU A 178 -7.38 30.05 -21.17
C LEU A 178 -6.91 30.97 -20.05
N ASN A 179 -7.03 32.28 -20.24
CA ASN A 179 -6.73 33.25 -19.19
C ASN A 179 -7.98 33.55 -18.37
N VAL A 180 -7.87 33.37 -17.06
CA VAL A 180 -8.99 33.51 -16.13
C VAL A 180 -8.63 34.56 -15.08
N THR A 181 -9.53 35.51 -14.87
CA THR A 181 -9.45 36.54 -13.83
C THR A 181 -10.79 36.64 -13.10
N ALA A 182 -10.83 37.35 -11.97
CA ALA A 182 -12.06 37.66 -11.25
C ALA A 182 -12.32 39.17 -11.21
N GLN A 183 -13.58 39.56 -11.36
CA GLN A 183 -14.04 40.93 -11.20
C GLN A 183 -15.46 40.92 -10.61
N ASP A 184 -15.67 41.66 -9.52
CA ASP A 184 -16.93 41.73 -8.76
C ASP A 184 -17.49 40.34 -8.39
N ASN A 185 -16.64 39.43 -7.90
CA ASN A 185 -16.97 38.02 -7.61
C ASN A 185 -17.47 37.22 -8.83
N GLN A 186 -17.21 37.70 -10.04
CA GLN A 186 -17.55 36.99 -11.27
C GLN A 186 -16.29 36.60 -12.02
N VAL A 187 -16.36 35.41 -12.63
CA VAL A 187 -15.31 34.88 -13.47
C VAL A 187 -15.28 35.62 -14.80
N VAL A 188 -14.08 36.02 -15.20
CA VAL A 188 -13.78 36.61 -16.51
C VAL A 188 -12.80 35.68 -17.23
N VAL A 189 -13.15 35.28 -18.45
CA VAL A 189 -12.39 34.34 -19.27
C VAL A 189 -12.00 35.00 -20.58
N ASN A 190 -10.70 35.08 -20.87
CA ASN A 190 -10.15 35.76 -22.05
C ASN A 190 -10.74 37.17 -22.25
N GLY A 191 -10.97 37.91 -21.14
CA GLY A 191 -11.58 39.25 -21.14
C GLY A 191 -13.11 39.28 -21.19
N THR A 192 -13.77 38.14 -21.42
CA THR A 192 -15.23 38.04 -21.45
C THR A 192 -15.77 37.67 -20.07
N ARG A 193 -16.67 38.50 -19.53
CA ARG A 193 -17.35 38.21 -18.25
C ARG A 193 -18.40 37.13 -18.46
N LEU A 194 -18.27 36.00 -17.73
CA LEU A 194 -19.22 34.89 -17.83
C LEU A 194 -20.49 35.10 -17.00
N GLY A 195 -20.48 36.05 -16.06
CA GLY A 195 -21.59 36.28 -15.13
C GLY A 195 -21.78 35.18 -14.08
N LEU A 196 -20.85 34.23 -14.02
CA LEU A 196 -20.86 33.13 -13.06
C LEU A 196 -19.81 33.36 -11.96
N PRO A 197 -20.11 33.06 -10.69
CA PRO A 197 -19.13 33.09 -9.62
C PRO A 197 -18.20 31.87 -9.63
N GLU A 198 -18.54 30.83 -10.39
CA GLU A 198 -17.77 29.60 -10.48
C GLU A 198 -17.98 28.88 -11.81
N PHE A 199 -16.97 28.11 -12.25
CA PHE A 199 -17.06 27.23 -13.41
C PHE A 199 -16.18 25.99 -13.26
N MET A 200 -16.48 24.97 -14.06
CA MET A 200 -15.62 23.80 -14.22
C MET A 200 -14.78 23.95 -15.49
N VAL A 201 -13.50 23.61 -15.41
CA VAL A 201 -12.59 23.52 -16.56
C VAL A 201 -11.95 22.13 -16.63
N SER A 202 -11.91 21.55 -17.81
CA SER A 202 -11.34 20.22 -18.07
C SER A 202 -10.67 20.18 -19.43
N ALA A 203 -9.76 19.22 -19.62
CA ALA A 203 -9.21 18.89 -20.93
C ALA A 203 -9.90 17.64 -21.50
N ASN A 204 -10.11 17.60 -22.81
CA ASN A 204 -10.63 16.41 -23.49
C ASN A 204 -9.74 15.16 -23.29
N GLU A 205 -8.42 15.35 -23.19
CA GLU A 205 -7.43 14.28 -22.98
C GLU A 205 -7.11 14.04 -21.49
N GLY A 206 -7.78 14.75 -20.59
CA GLY A 206 -7.70 14.53 -19.14
C GLY A 206 -6.47 15.10 -18.43
N ILE A 207 -5.54 15.73 -19.16
CA ILE A 207 -4.42 16.50 -18.59
C ILE A 207 -4.61 17.99 -18.88
N LEU A 208 -4.63 18.79 -17.81
CA LEU A 208 -4.74 20.24 -17.87
C LEU A 208 -3.49 20.86 -17.27
N GLY A 209 -2.87 21.82 -17.96
CA GLY A 209 -1.90 22.72 -17.38
C GLY A 209 -2.59 23.82 -16.60
N LEU A 210 -2.04 24.18 -15.45
CA LEU A 210 -2.40 25.37 -14.68
C LEU A 210 -1.10 26.06 -14.24
N ASP A 211 -0.90 27.30 -14.70
CA ASP A 211 0.27 28.13 -14.41
C ASP A 211 1.60 27.37 -14.60
N GLY A 212 1.71 26.65 -15.71
CA GLY A 212 2.91 25.87 -16.09
C GLY A 212 3.06 24.49 -15.42
N ARG A 213 2.14 24.09 -14.52
CA ARG A 213 2.13 22.76 -13.90
C ARG A 213 1.05 21.87 -14.51
N ARG A 214 1.37 20.60 -14.78
CA ARG A 214 0.43 19.61 -15.33
C ARG A 214 -0.34 18.91 -14.22
N TYR A 215 -1.66 18.84 -14.37
CA TYR A 215 -2.58 18.21 -13.44
C TYR A 215 -3.50 17.23 -14.17
N ARG A 216 -3.90 16.18 -13.45
CA ARG A 216 -4.94 15.25 -13.89
C ARG A 216 -6.30 15.69 -13.37
N GLY A 217 -7.36 15.27 -14.06
CA GLY A 217 -8.74 15.55 -13.67
C GLY A 217 -9.21 16.89 -14.21
N SER A 218 -10.02 17.59 -13.41
CA SER A 218 -10.61 18.87 -13.77
C SER A 218 -10.40 19.88 -12.66
N PHE A 219 -10.75 21.13 -12.91
CA PHE A 219 -10.73 22.18 -11.90
C PHE A 219 -12.10 22.80 -11.77
N LYS A 220 -12.49 23.06 -10.53
CA LYS A 220 -13.47 24.09 -10.22
C LYS A 220 -12.70 25.36 -9.93
N VAL A 221 -13.12 26.46 -10.54
CA VAL A 221 -12.55 27.78 -10.24
C VAL A 221 -13.65 28.62 -9.62
N LEU A 222 -13.38 29.15 -8.42
CA LEU A 222 -14.27 30.06 -7.71
C LEU A 222 -13.74 31.48 -7.81
N ALA A 223 -14.61 32.45 -8.08
CA ALA A 223 -14.32 33.88 -7.88
C ALA A 223 -14.85 34.32 -6.52
N GLN A 224 -13.97 34.88 -5.69
CA GLN A 224 -14.27 35.35 -4.34
C GLN A 224 -13.52 36.67 -4.04
N ASP A 225 -13.88 37.33 -2.94
CA ASP A 225 -13.23 38.55 -2.44
C ASP A 225 -13.06 39.66 -3.51
N GLY A 226 -14.06 39.82 -4.38
CA GLY A 226 -14.12 40.78 -5.46
C GLY A 226 -13.28 40.38 -6.69
N ASN A 227 -11.99 40.10 -6.49
CA ASN A 227 -11.02 39.91 -7.58
C ASN A 227 -10.09 38.71 -7.39
N ARG A 228 -10.41 37.80 -6.47
CA ARG A 228 -9.62 36.60 -6.20
C ARG A 228 -10.23 35.37 -6.82
N LEU A 229 -9.37 34.43 -7.16
CA LEU A 229 -9.69 33.13 -7.69
C LEU A 229 -9.19 32.04 -6.75
N GLN A 230 -9.92 30.93 -6.70
CA GLN A 230 -9.53 29.70 -6.02
C GLN A 230 -9.65 28.52 -7.00
N PRO A 231 -8.51 28.04 -7.55
CA PRO A 231 -8.49 26.80 -8.30
C PRO A 231 -8.52 25.59 -7.36
N ILE A 232 -9.59 24.82 -7.46
CA ILE A 232 -9.79 23.56 -6.73
C ILE A 232 -9.69 22.42 -7.74
N ASN A 233 -8.69 21.55 -7.59
CA ASN A 233 -8.54 20.38 -8.46
C ASN A 233 -9.50 19.27 -8.02
N TYR A 234 -10.33 18.81 -8.96
CA TYR A 234 -11.23 17.68 -8.83
C TYR A 234 -10.59 16.48 -9.51
N ILE A 235 -10.19 15.48 -8.71
CA ILE A 235 -9.37 14.36 -9.17
C ILE A 235 -9.84 13.06 -8.53
N SER A 236 -9.79 11.95 -9.26
CA SER A 236 -10.07 10.63 -8.68
C SER A 236 -8.97 10.23 -7.70
N LEU A 237 -9.34 9.48 -6.66
CA LEU A 237 -8.41 8.96 -5.66
C LEU A 237 -7.19 8.27 -6.29
N GLU A 238 -7.38 7.44 -7.31
CA GLU A 238 -6.28 6.72 -7.96
C GLU A 238 -5.33 7.67 -8.74
N HIS A 239 -5.87 8.67 -9.43
CA HIS A 239 -5.04 9.67 -10.11
C HIS A 239 -4.31 10.59 -9.14
N TYR A 240 -4.87 10.85 -7.96
CA TYR A 240 -4.19 11.56 -6.89
C TYR A 240 -2.98 10.78 -6.37
N LEU A 241 -3.12 9.47 -6.17
CA LEU A 241 -2.02 8.60 -5.74
C LEU A 241 -0.85 8.57 -6.74
N TYR A 242 -1.12 8.68 -8.05
CA TYR A 242 -0.07 8.80 -9.08
C TYR A 242 0.78 10.07 -8.91
N GLY A 243 0.27 11.10 -8.25
CA GLY A 243 1.02 12.31 -7.91
C GLY A 243 1.74 12.23 -6.56
N VAL A 244 1.10 11.60 -5.56
CA VAL A 244 1.63 11.55 -4.17
C VAL A 244 2.73 10.51 -4.03
N VAL A 245 2.48 9.27 -4.41
CA VAL A 245 3.40 8.14 -4.15
C VAL A 245 4.82 8.42 -4.68
N PRO A 246 5.02 8.81 -5.97
CA PRO A 246 6.36 9.06 -6.48
C PRO A 246 7.03 10.33 -5.94
N ARG A 247 6.29 11.25 -5.30
CA ARG A 247 6.84 12.45 -4.65
C ARG A 247 7.33 12.17 -3.23
N GLU A 248 6.65 11.27 -2.52
CA GLU A 248 7.00 10.90 -1.15
C GLU A 248 8.03 9.76 -1.09
N MET A 249 8.01 8.84 -2.06
CA MET A 249 8.98 7.76 -2.16
C MET A 249 9.57 7.63 -3.58
N PRO A 250 10.90 7.51 -3.71
CA PRO A 250 11.53 7.22 -5.00
C PRO A 250 11.06 5.88 -5.58
N HIS A 251 10.85 5.84 -6.89
CA HIS A 251 10.43 4.63 -7.62
C HIS A 251 11.38 3.43 -7.49
N LYS A 252 12.64 3.65 -7.05
CA LYS A 252 13.65 2.59 -6.85
C LYS A 252 13.49 1.84 -5.53
N TRP A 253 12.60 2.29 -4.65
CA TRP A 253 12.34 1.61 -3.38
C TRP A 253 11.70 0.23 -3.59
N PRO A 254 11.82 -0.69 -2.61
CA PRO A 254 11.18 -1.99 -2.68
C PRO A 254 9.70 -1.88 -3.01
N LEU A 255 9.21 -2.75 -3.89
CA LEU A 255 7.83 -2.68 -4.39
C LEU A 255 6.79 -2.75 -3.26
N ASP A 256 7.06 -3.52 -2.21
CA ASP A 256 6.14 -3.64 -1.08
C ASP A 256 6.09 -2.38 -0.22
N ALA A 257 7.18 -1.60 -0.16
CA ALA A 257 7.15 -0.28 0.47
C ALA A 257 6.27 0.70 -0.33
N LEU A 258 6.37 0.66 -1.67
CA LEU A 258 5.52 1.48 -2.54
C LEU A 258 4.03 1.10 -2.42
N LYS A 259 3.73 -0.21 -2.32
CA LYS A 259 2.36 -0.69 -2.07
C LYS A 259 1.85 -0.23 -0.70
N ALA A 260 2.66 -0.35 0.34
CA ALA A 260 2.31 0.08 1.69
C ALA A 260 2.01 1.59 1.73
N LEU A 261 2.86 2.42 1.11
CA LEU A 261 2.62 3.86 1.00
C LEU A 261 1.35 4.16 0.21
N ALA A 262 1.08 3.47 -0.90
CA ALA A 262 -0.14 3.66 -1.67
C ALA A 262 -1.40 3.36 -0.84
N VAL A 263 -1.36 2.33 0.02
CA VAL A 263 -2.46 2.02 0.95
C VAL A 263 -2.60 3.12 2.00
N ALA A 264 -1.49 3.54 2.64
CA ALA A 264 -1.49 4.58 3.67
C ALA A 264 -1.98 5.94 3.14
N ALA A 265 -1.49 6.37 1.98
CA ALA A 265 -1.92 7.61 1.34
C ALA A 265 -3.41 7.56 0.96
N ARG A 266 -3.89 6.40 0.49
CA ARG A 266 -5.31 6.21 0.14
C ARG A 266 -6.22 6.33 1.36
N THR A 267 -5.89 5.62 2.44
CA THR A 267 -6.70 5.63 3.67
C THR A 267 -6.71 7.00 4.31
N TYR A 268 -5.57 7.69 4.33
CA TYR A 268 -5.46 9.05 4.84
C TYR A 268 -6.31 10.05 4.02
N ALA A 269 -6.21 10.03 2.69
CA ALA A 269 -7.00 10.93 1.84
C ALA A 269 -8.51 10.73 2.02
N LEU A 270 -8.97 9.49 2.12
CA LEU A 270 -10.37 9.17 2.40
C LEU A 270 -10.82 9.59 3.80
N TYR A 271 -9.95 9.43 4.80
CA TYR A 271 -10.23 9.89 6.16
C TYR A 271 -10.43 11.40 6.23
N ILE A 272 -9.53 12.18 5.62
CA ILE A 272 -9.64 13.65 5.56
C ILE A 272 -10.92 14.06 4.84
N LYS A 273 -11.21 13.46 3.68
CA LYS A 273 -12.44 13.74 2.93
C LYS A 273 -13.70 13.50 3.77
N ARG A 274 -13.74 12.42 4.55
CA ARG A 274 -14.89 12.11 5.42
C ARG A 274 -15.01 13.10 6.57
N LYS A 275 -13.89 13.44 7.22
CA LYS A 275 -13.86 14.39 8.34
C LYS A 275 -14.38 15.77 7.96
N GLU A 276 -14.15 16.22 6.72
CA GLU A 276 -14.65 17.53 6.24
C GLU A 276 -16.14 17.51 5.84
N GLN A 277 -16.80 16.35 5.83
CA GLN A 277 -18.23 16.21 5.54
C GLN A 277 -19.11 16.13 6.80
N GLU A 278 -18.49 15.97 7.98
CA GLU A 278 -19.13 15.92 9.32
C GLU A 278 -19.07 17.31 9.98
#